data_AF-A0A1F1KT04-F1
#
_entry.id   AF-A0A1F1KT04-F1
#
_cell.length_a   1.000
_cell.length_b   1.000
_cell.length_c   1.000
_cell.angle_alpha   90.00
_cell.angle_beta   90.00
_cell.angle_gamma   90.00
#
_symmetry.space_group_name_H-M   'P 1'
#
loop_
_entity.id
_entity.type
_entity.pdbx_description
1 polymer ?
#
loop_
_entity_poly.entity_id
_entity_poly.type
_entity_poly.pdbx_seq_one_letter_code
_entity_poly.pdbx_strand_id
1 'polypeptide(L)'
;MKNTNYRPQPTATSTVSPSRLASEIQFTAWEETRALTSIMRHPRSLARPLVNWRPPSVSLPPVAGSPGLNVAITRHRVGPRAKARAKGYGAEREPAYVVSLRFTHAGGDFVDSTTPEAWVRAVIDKELIDAVHELSSGTAHTFIWLVDRDFRPVHSPISLFTGFDQAA
;
A
#
# COMPACT_ATOMS: atom_id res chain seq x y z
N MET A 1 -19.25 17.71 -48.26
CA MET A 1 -19.72 16.85 -47.15
C MET A 1 -18.52 16.10 -46.60
N LYS A 2 -18.06 16.38 -45.38
CA LYS A 2 -16.92 15.70 -44.74
C LYS A 2 -17.46 14.94 -43.54
N ASN A 3 -17.43 13.61 -43.61
CA ASN A 3 -17.81 12.73 -42.51
C ASN A 3 -16.65 12.67 -41.51
N THR A 4 -16.81 13.33 -40.36
CA THR A 4 -15.91 13.21 -39.22
C THR A 4 -16.22 11.90 -38.52
N ASN A 5 -15.25 10.98 -38.50
CA ASN A 5 -15.29 9.76 -37.71
C ASN A 5 -15.35 10.13 -36.21
N TYR A 6 -16.53 10.01 -35.62
CA TYR A 6 -16.71 10.05 -34.17
C TYR A 6 -16.16 8.75 -33.58
N ARG A 7 -14.94 8.81 -33.05
CA ARG A 7 -14.41 7.77 -32.16
C ARG A 7 -15.10 7.96 -30.82
N PRO A 8 -15.90 7.01 -30.31
CA PRO A 8 -16.45 7.13 -28.97
C PRO A 8 -15.28 7.21 -27.99
N GLN A 9 -15.19 8.34 -27.31
CA GLN A 9 -14.35 8.55 -26.15
C GLN A 9 -14.80 7.54 -25.08
N PRO A 10 -13.89 6.80 -24.40
CA PRO A 10 -14.29 5.88 -23.35
C PRO A 10 -15.14 6.65 -22.33
N THR A 11 -16.37 6.17 -22.17
CA THR A 11 -17.39 6.71 -21.28
C THR A 11 -16.85 6.86 -19.87
N ALA A 12 -17.12 8.02 -19.26
CA ALA A 12 -16.76 8.42 -17.90
C ALA A 12 -16.62 7.25 -16.93
N THR A 13 -15.39 6.97 -16.51
CA THR A 13 -15.09 6.08 -15.38
C THR A 13 -15.83 6.65 -14.18
N SER A 14 -16.80 5.90 -13.65
CA SER A 14 -17.37 6.20 -12.34
C SER A 14 -16.22 6.15 -11.34
N THR A 15 -15.64 7.30 -11.01
CA THR A 15 -14.49 7.43 -10.09
C THR A 15 -15.00 7.17 -8.68
N VAL A 16 -15.14 5.89 -8.33
CA VAL A 16 -15.36 5.47 -6.95
C VAL A 16 -14.18 5.98 -6.14
N SER A 17 -14.44 6.80 -5.12
CA SER A 17 -13.35 7.31 -4.28
C SER A 17 -12.68 6.14 -3.54
N PRO A 18 -11.34 6.16 -3.35
CA PRO A 18 -10.64 5.13 -2.58
C PRO A 18 -11.24 4.91 -1.19
N SER A 19 -11.73 5.98 -0.55
CA SER A 19 -12.41 5.93 0.74
C SER A 19 -13.72 5.15 0.73
N ARG A 20 -14.54 5.31 -0.32
CA ARG A 20 -15.81 4.57 -0.45
C ARG A 20 -15.54 3.10 -0.73
N LEU A 21 -14.59 2.82 -1.62
CA LEU A 21 -14.17 1.46 -1.93
C LEU A 21 -13.54 0.77 -0.71
N ALA A 22 -12.80 1.49 0.13
CA ALA A 22 -12.25 0.94 1.37
C ALA A 22 -13.34 0.48 2.34
N SER A 23 -14.43 1.25 2.50
CA SER A 23 -15.58 0.84 3.31
C SER A 23 -16.26 -0.42 2.75
N GLU A 24 -16.35 -0.55 1.43
CA GLU A 24 -16.88 -1.75 0.77
C GLU A 24 -15.97 -2.97 0.99
N ILE A 25 -14.65 -2.79 0.87
CA ILE A 25 -13.64 -3.82 1.16
C ILE A 25 -13.75 -4.30 2.60
N GLN A 26 -13.84 -3.38 3.57
CA GLN A 26 -13.97 -3.74 4.99
C GLN A 26 -15.22 -4.59 5.27
N PHE A 27 -16.30 -4.38 4.51
CA PHE A 27 -17.54 -5.12 4.64
C PHE A 27 -17.51 -6.47 3.92
N THR A 28 -16.98 -6.51 2.70
CA THR A 28 -17.08 -7.67 1.80
C THR A 28 -15.87 -8.60 1.85
N ALA A 29 -14.68 -8.09 2.20
CA ALA A 29 -13.40 -8.79 2.17
C ALA A 29 -12.67 -8.67 3.54
N TRP A 30 -13.42 -8.92 4.62
CA TRP A 30 -12.92 -8.81 5.99
C TRP A 30 -11.82 -9.84 6.31
N GLU A 31 -11.84 -11.01 5.68
CA GLU A 31 -10.82 -12.05 5.89
C GLU A 31 -9.47 -11.60 5.34
N GLU A 32 -9.45 -10.97 4.17
CA GLU A 32 -8.26 -10.48 3.51
C GLU A 32 -7.67 -9.26 4.21
N THR A 33 -8.50 -8.33 4.67
CA THR A 33 -8.03 -7.19 5.49
C THR A 33 -7.42 -7.67 6.81
N ARG A 34 -8.00 -8.69 7.45
CA ARG A 34 -7.38 -9.35 8.63
C ARG A 34 -6.10 -10.09 8.28
N ALA A 35 -6.04 -10.77 7.14
CA ALA A 35 -4.84 -11.47 6.68
C ALA A 35 -3.69 -10.49 6.43
N LEU A 36 -3.94 -9.38 5.73
CA LEU A 36 -2.98 -8.29 5.53
C LEU A 36 -2.44 -7.79 6.88
N THR A 37 -3.34 -7.45 7.81
CA THR A 37 -2.98 -6.94 9.14
C THR A 37 -2.16 -7.94 9.94
N SER A 38 -2.55 -9.22 9.90
CA SER A 38 -1.83 -10.31 10.57
C SER A 38 -0.42 -10.50 10.00
N ILE A 39 -0.29 -10.54 8.68
CA ILE A 39 0.99 -10.76 8.01
C ILE A 39 1.94 -9.57 8.20
N MET A 40 1.44 -8.33 8.19
CA MET A 40 2.26 -7.15 8.53
C MET A 40 2.97 -7.34 9.88
N ARG A 41 2.25 -7.89 10.88
CA ARG A 41 2.76 -8.15 12.23
C ARG A 41 3.64 -9.38 12.35
N HIS A 42 3.46 -10.34 11.45
CA HIS A 42 4.12 -11.63 11.48
C HIS A 42 5.66 -11.52 11.33
N PRO A 43 6.47 -12.38 12.00
CA PRO A 43 7.93 -12.36 11.85
C PRO A 43 8.44 -12.64 10.43
N ARG A 44 7.61 -13.23 9.56
CA ARG A 44 7.94 -13.49 8.15
C ARG A 44 7.96 -12.23 7.29
N SER A 45 7.23 -11.18 7.66
CA SER A 45 7.28 -9.89 6.95
C SER A 45 8.61 -9.17 7.16
N LEU A 46 9.31 -9.46 8.26
CA LEU A 46 10.60 -8.84 8.56
C LEU A 46 11.65 -9.29 7.53
N ALA A 47 12.13 -8.33 6.75
CA ALA A 47 13.13 -8.53 5.72
C ALA A 47 14.42 -9.10 6.30
N ARG A 48 14.97 -10.09 5.61
CA ARG A 48 16.18 -10.80 6.01
C ARG A 48 17.22 -10.69 4.90
N PRO A 49 18.50 -10.49 5.24
CA PRO A 49 19.59 -10.47 4.27
C PRO A 49 19.96 -11.91 3.86
N LEU A 50 19.00 -12.67 3.34
CA LEU A 50 19.18 -14.05 2.87
C LEU A 50 18.76 -14.13 1.40
N VAL A 51 19.58 -14.78 0.57
CA VAL A 51 19.39 -14.89 -0.88
C VAL A 51 18.02 -15.52 -1.26
N ASN A 52 17.54 -16.45 -0.45
CA ASN A 52 16.28 -17.15 -0.66
C ASN A 52 15.09 -16.54 0.09
N TRP A 53 15.28 -15.45 0.84
CA TRP A 53 14.15 -14.81 1.51
C TRP A 53 13.20 -14.22 0.45
N ARG A 54 11.91 -14.42 0.69
CA ARG A 54 10.83 -13.89 -0.12
C ARG A 54 9.78 -13.26 0.81
N PRO A 55 9.26 -12.07 0.47
CA PRO A 55 8.19 -11.49 1.25
C PRO A 55 6.97 -12.42 1.24
N PRO A 56 6.24 -12.54 2.37
CA PRO A 56 4.92 -13.14 2.33
C PRO A 56 4.01 -12.33 1.41
N SER A 57 3.16 -13.03 0.67
CA SER A 57 2.19 -12.43 -0.23
C SER A 57 0.76 -12.84 0.08
N VAL A 58 -0.18 -11.95 -0.21
CA VAL A 58 -1.63 -12.20 -0.11
C VAL A 58 -2.24 -11.95 -1.49
N SER A 59 -3.10 -12.86 -1.94
CA SER A 59 -3.96 -12.63 -3.10
C SER A 59 -5.27 -12.01 -2.61
N LEU A 60 -5.64 -10.90 -3.22
CA LEU A 60 -6.82 -10.11 -2.91
C LEU A 60 -7.88 -10.32 -4.00
N PRO A 61 -9.15 -10.48 -3.63
CA PRO A 61 -10.21 -10.69 -4.60
C PRO A 61 -10.45 -9.42 -5.45
N PRO A 62 -11.04 -9.58 -6.64
CA PRO A 62 -11.66 -8.48 -7.37
C PRO A 62 -12.68 -7.74 -6.49
N VAL A 63 -12.74 -6.41 -6.57
CA VAL A 63 -13.68 -5.60 -5.78
C VAL A 63 -14.24 -4.47 -6.63
N ALA A 64 -15.56 -4.25 -6.58
CA ALA A 64 -16.26 -3.20 -7.33
C ALA A 64 -15.87 -3.12 -8.84
N GLY A 65 -15.71 -4.29 -9.50
CA GLY A 65 -15.31 -4.38 -10.91
C GLY A 65 -13.81 -4.16 -11.18
N SER A 66 -13.01 -3.90 -10.14
CA SER A 66 -11.55 -3.90 -10.22
C SER A 66 -11.01 -5.33 -10.27
N PRO A 67 -9.88 -5.58 -10.94
CA PRO A 67 -9.25 -6.89 -10.93
C PRO A 67 -8.73 -7.29 -9.55
N GLY A 68 -8.52 -8.60 -9.35
CA GLY A 68 -7.82 -9.11 -8.19
C GLY A 68 -6.35 -8.67 -8.17
N LEU A 69 -5.77 -8.56 -6.97
CA LEU A 69 -4.41 -8.08 -6.76
C LEU A 69 -3.56 -9.11 -6.02
N ASN A 70 -2.25 -9.04 -6.19
CA ASN A 70 -1.29 -9.69 -5.31
C ASN A 70 -0.53 -8.62 -4.52
N VAL A 71 -0.43 -8.81 -3.20
CA VAL A 71 0.27 -7.90 -2.28
C VAL A 71 1.47 -8.59 -1.68
N ALA A 72 2.66 -8.09 -1.97
CA ALA A 72 3.87 -8.48 -1.25
C ALA A 72 4.07 -7.56 -0.04
N ILE A 73 4.34 -8.15 1.13
CA ILE A 73 4.40 -7.42 2.40
C ILE A 73 5.82 -7.50 2.96
N THR A 74 6.46 -6.35 3.13
CA THR A 74 7.80 -6.25 3.71
C THR A 74 7.79 -5.36 4.95
N ARG A 75 8.71 -5.65 5.86
CA ARG A 75 8.95 -4.87 7.06
C ARG A 75 10.45 -4.75 7.32
N HIS A 76 10.91 -3.56 7.67
CA HIS A 76 12.29 -3.31 8.07
C HIS A 76 12.35 -2.68 9.46
N ARG A 77 13.39 -2.98 10.24
CA ARG A 77 13.63 -2.29 11.52
C ARG A 77 14.09 -0.87 11.26
N VAL A 78 13.53 0.09 12.00
CA VAL A 78 13.94 1.49 11.89
C VAL A 78 15.20 1.72 12.71
N GLY A 79 16.26 2.19 12.04
CA GLY A 79 17.53 2.55 12.68
C GLY A 79 17.53 3.95 13.32
N PRO A 80 18.56 4.29 14.12
CA PRO A 80 18.61 5.55 14.86
C PRO A 80 18.45 6.82 14.00
N ARG A 81 19.03 6.84 12.80
CA ARG A 81 18.92 8.00 11.87
C ARG A 81 17.49 8.25 11.42
N ALA A 82 16.74 7.21 11.07
CA ALA A 82 15.36 7.34 10.65
C ALA A 82 14.45 7.75 11.83
N LYS A 83 14.71 7.23 13.04
CA LYS A 83 14.03 7.68 14.27
C LYS A 83 14.25 9.17 14.53
N ALA A 84 15.50 9.64 14.42
CA ALA A 84 15.84 11.06 14.62
C ALA A 84 15.14 11.97 13.59
N ARG A 85 15.09 11.55 12.32
CA ARG A 85 14.39 12.29 11.26
C ARG A 85 12.88 12.32 11.45
N ALA A 86 12.25 11.21 11.85
CA ALA A 86 10.83 11.17 12.17
C ALA A 86 10.51 12.11 13.36
N LYS A 87 11.32 12.07 14.42
CA LYS A 87 11.19 12.98 15.57
C LYS A 87 11.31 14.45 15.15
N GLY A 88 12.31 14.80 14.33
CA GLY A 88 12.49 16.16 13.82
C GLY A 88 11.34 16.64 12.91
N TYR A 89 10.59 15.73 12.31
CA TYR A 89 9.38 16.03 11.53
C TYR A 89 8.13 16.24 12.41
N GLY A 90 8.19 15.89 13.70
CA GLY A 90 7.07 16.01 14.62
C GLY A 90 6.42 14.67 15.01
N ALA A 91 7.06 13.53 14.76
CA ALA A 91 6.54 12.25 15.22
C ALA A 91 6.45 12.21 16.76
N GLU A 92 5.23 11.97 17.27
CA GLU A 92 4.95 11.86 18.70
C GLU A 92 5.36 10.50 19.29
N ARG A 93 5.42 9.47 18.45
CA ARG A 93 5.73 8.09 18.82
C ARG A 93 7.02 7.66 18.15
N GLU A 94 7.81 6.85 18.86
CA GLU A 94 9.05 6.31 18.30
C GLU A 94 8.75 5.22 17.26
N PRO A 95 9.18 5.38 15.99
CA PRO A 95 8.95 4.37 14.97
C PRO A 95 9.85 3.15 15.20
N ALA A 96 9.25 1.96 15.13
CA ALA A 96 9.94 0.68 15.30
C ALA A 96 10.21 0.01 13.95
N TYR A 97 9.27 0.14 13.01
CA TYR A 97 9.33 -0.53 11.72
C TYR A 97 8.93 0.39 10.56
N VAL A 98 9.53 0.16 9.39
CA VAL A 98 8.99 0.57 8.09
C VAL A 98 8.15 -0.60 7.58
N VAL A 99 6.92 -0.35 7.15
CA VAL A 99 6.05 -1.33 6.48
C VAL A 99 5.88 -0.91 5.03
N SER A 100 5.96 -1.86 4.11
CA SER A 100 5.70 -1.64 2.69
C SER A 100 4.77 -2.72 2.14
N LEU A 101 3.76 -2.28 1.40
CA LEU A 101 2.81 -3.10 0.67
C LEU A 101 2.97 -2.83 -0.82
N ARG A 102 3.44 -3.82 -1.57
CA ARG A 102 3.57 -3.72 -3.03
C ARG A 102 2.43 -4.47 -3.70
N PHE A 103 1.57 -3.74 -4.39
CA PHE A 103 0.41 -4.23 -5.11
C PHE A 103 0.74 -4.45 -6.58
N THR A 104 0.32 -5.59 -7.11
CA THR A 104 0.46 -5.97 -8.52
C THR A 104 -0.83 -6.62 -8.99
N HIS A 105 -1.12 -6.51 -10.29
CA HIS A 105 -2.27 -7.17 -10.89
C HIS A 105 -2.11 -8.69 -10.80
N ALA A 106 -3.16 -9.43 -10.45
CA ALA A 106 -3.09 -10.89 -10.34
C ALA A 106 -2.74 -11.58 -11.68
N GLY A 107 -3.20 -11.00 -12.80
CA GLY A 107 -2.87 -11.44 -14.16
C GLY A 107 -1.65 -10.77 -14.81
N GLY A 108 -0.96 -9.86 -14.11
CA GLY A 108 0.24 -9.18 -14.64
C GLY A 108 0.02 -7.88 -15.42
N ASP A 109 -1.21 -7.42 -15.57
CA ASP A 109 -1.55 -6.13 -16.20
C ASP A 109 -1.24 -4.89 -15.34
N PHE A 110 -1.55 -3.72 -15.87
CA PHE A 110 -1.54 -2.46 -15.14
C PHE A 110 -2.62 -2.44 -14.05
N VAL A 111 -2.31 -1.83 -12.90
CA VAL A 111 -3.24 -1.59 -11.80
C VAL A 111 -3.46 -0.09 -11.70
N ASP A 112 -4.71 0.36 -11.68
CA ASP A 112 -5.04 1.74 -11.32
C ASP A 112 -4.85 1.95 -9.81
N SER A 113 -4.32 3.11 -9.39
CA SER A 113 -3.96 3.37 -7.99
C SER A 113 -5.16 3.36 -7.03
N THR A 114 -6.39 3.57 -7.53
CA THR A 114 -7.60 3.64 -6.72
C THR A 114 -7.82 2.37 -5.89
N THR A 115 -7.66 1.19 -6.50
CA THR A 115 -7.94 -0.09 -5.84
C THR A 115 -6.87 -0.44 -4.79
N PRO A 116 -5.55 -0.36 -5.07
CA PRO A 116 -4.52 -0.47 -4.06
C PRO A 116 -4.67 0.52 -2.90
N GLU A 117 -4.95 1.80 -3.18
CA GLU A 117 -5.14 2.81 -2.14
C GLU A 117 -6.35 2.46 -1.25
N ALA A 118 -7.44 1.98 -1.84
CA ALA A 118 -8.61 1.53 -1.08
C ALA A 118 -8.29 0.35 -0.14
N TRP A 119 -7.48 -0.61 -0.58
CA TRP A 119 -7.02 -1.71 0.27
C TRP A 119 -6.16 -1.23 1.44
N VAL A 120 -5.30 -0.24 1.22
CA VAL A 120 -4.52 0.39 2.29
C VAL A 120 -5.43 1.12 3.28
N ARG A 121 -6.37 1.91 2.78
CA ARG A 121 -7.38 2.60 3.61
C ARG A 121 -8.27 1.63 4.39
N ALA A 122 -8.48 0.41 3.88
CA ALA A 122 -9.27 -0.60 4.57
C ALA A 122 -8.56 -1.17 5.82
N VAL A 123 -7.22 -1.12 5.89
CA VAL A 123 -6.42 -1.69 6.99
C VAL A 123 -5.76 -0.64 7.90
N ILE A 124 -5.82 0.63 7.52
CA ILE A 124 -5.25 1.75 8.28
C ILE A 124 -6.38 2.60 8.88
N ASP A 125 -6.23 2.98 10.14
CA ASP A 125 -7.15 3.92 10.80
C ASP A 125 -7.28 5.20 9.97
N LYS A 126 -8.51 5.65 9.76
CA LYS A 126 -8.83 6.77 8.85
C LYS A 126 -8.08 8.05 9.24
N GLU A 127 -7.87 8.27 10.53
CA GLU A 127 -7.20 9.43 11.10
C GLU A 127 -5.69 9.42 10.87
N LEU A 128 -5.11 8.29 10.44
CA LEU A 128 -3.66 8.09 10.29
C LEU A 128 -3.26 7.76 8.84
N ILE A 129 -4.20 7.82 7.89
CA ILE A 129 -3.94 7.48 6.49
C ILE A 129 -2.92 8.41 5.82
N ASP A 130 -2.84 9.66 6.26
CA ASP A 130 -1.89 10.67 5.80
C ASP A 130 -0.44 10.40 6.25
N ALA A 131 -0.21 9.43 7.14
CA ALA A 131 1.12 8.89 7.41
C ALA A 131 1.63 7.93 6.31
N VAL A 132 0.76 7.54 5.36
CA VAL A 132 1.10 6.61 4.27
C VAL A 132 1.54 7.37 3.04
N HIS A 133 2.64 6.92 2.44
CA HIS A 133 3.16 7.44 1.19
C HIS A 133 3.02 6.41 0.08
N GLU A 134 2.66 6.87 -1.11
CA GLU A 134 2.69 6.06 -2.31
C GLU A 134 4.03 6.27 -3.05
N LEU A 135 4.68 5.16 -3.38
CA LEU A 135 5.82 5.07 -4.29
C LEU A 135 5.37 4.27 -5.51
N SER A 136 4.95 4.95 -6.58
CA SER A 136 4.51 4.28 -7.80
C SER A 136 5.70 3.99 -8.70
N SER A 137 5.81 2.76 -9.20
CA SER A 137 6.85 2.38 -10.16
C SER A 137 6.27 1.43 -11.22
N GLY A 138 6.28 1.85 -12.48
CA GLY A 138 5.77 1.05 -13.60
C GLY A 138 4.30 0.63 -13.41
N THR A 139 4.05 -0.68 -13.38
CA THR A 139 2.71 -1.29 -13.26
C THR A 139 2.31 -1.67 -11.82
N ALA A 140 3.16 -1.36 -10.83
CA ALA A 140 2.96 -1.70 -9.44
C ALA A 140 2.85 -0.45 -8.56
N HIS A 141 1.99 -0.53 -7.54
CA HIS A 141 1.83 0.53 -6.54
C HIS A 141 2.40 0.05 -5.21
N THR A 142 3.35 0.80 -4.66
CA THR A 142 3.92 0.49 -3.34
C THR A 142 3.47 1.55 -2.34
N PHE A 143 2.86 1.12 -1.24
CA PHE A 143 2.50 2.00 -0.14
C PHE A 143 3.42 1.73 1.04
N ILE A 144 4.01 2.79 1.58
CA ILE A 144 5.07 2.71 2.59
C ILE A 144 4.83 3.71 3.72
N TRP A 145 5.06 3.27 4.95
CA TRP A 145 4.94 4.13 6.13
C TRP A 145 5.74 3.61 7.31
N LEU A 146 5.92 4.44 8.33
CA LEU A 146 6.46 4.03 9.62
C LEU A 146 5.36 3.55 10.55
N VAL A 147 5.67 2.58 11.39
CA VAL A 147 4.82 2.15 12.51
C VAL A 147 5.61 2.07 13.81
N ASP A 148 4.93 2.29 14.93
CA ASP A 148 5.48 2.06 16.28
C ASP A 148 5.50 0.55 16.64
N ARG A 149 5.79 0.25 17.92
CA ARG A 149 5.84 -1.13 18.44
C ARG A 149 4.48 -1.84 18.43
N ASP A 150 3.38 -1.09 18.46
CA ASP A 150 2.00 -1.57 18.47
C ASP A 150 1.38 -1.58 17.07
N PHE A 151 2.20 -1.29 16.04
CA PHE A 151 1.82 -1.19 14.64
C PHE A 151 0.86 -0.03 14.33
N ARG A 152 0.87 1.04 15.14
CA ARG A 152 0.17 2.27 14.77
C ARG A 152 1.04 3.10 13.81
N PRO A 153 0.48 3.63 12.71
CA PRO A 153 1.21 4.52 11.82
C PRO A 153 1.83 5.72 12.55
N VAL A 154 2.98 6.16 12.06
CA VAL A 154 3.75 7.30 12.56
C VAL A 154 4.05 8.23 11.40
N HIS A 155 3.65 9.49 11.49
CA HIS A 155 3.91 10.48 10.45
C HIS A 155 5.40 10.67 10.22
N SER A 156 5.75 10.87 8.96
CA SER A 156 7.13 11.02 8.57
C SER A 156 7.22 11.75 7.22
N PRO A 157 8.38 12.35 6.90
CA PRO A 157 8.57 12.95 5.59
C PRO A 157 8.83 11.86 4.55
N ILE A 158 8.23 11.98 3.36
CA ILE A 158 8.44 11.02 2.24
C ILE A 158 9.92 10.81 1.89
N SER A 159 10.77 11.83 2.14
CA SER A 159 12.21 11.77 1.91
C SER A 159 12.96 10.75 2.79
N LEU A 160 12.29 10.10 3.76
CA LEU A 160 12.82 8.93 4.47
C LEU A 160 12.84 7.66 3.62
N PHE A 161 11.99 7.59 2.61
CA PHE A 161 11.78 6.38 1.80
C PHE A 161 12.47 6.45 0.43
N THR A 162 13.31 7.45 0.23
CA THR A 162 14.15 7.55 -0.97
C THR A 162 15.04 6.31 -1.10
N GLY A 163 14.99 5.62 -2.25
CA GLY A 163 15.75 4.39 -2.51
C GLY A 163 15.05 3.09 -2.10
N PHE A 164 13.84 3.13 -1.50
CA PHE A 164 13.04 1.91 -1.25
C PHE A 164 12.36 1.36 -2.51
N ASP A 165 12.19 2.20 -3.53
CA ASP A 165 11.74 1.83 -4.87
C ASP A 165 12.69 0.83 -5.57
N GLN A 166 13.98 0.88 -5.25
CA GLN A 166 15.00 0.00 -5.84
C GLN A 166 15.25 -1.31 -5.09
N ALA A 167 14.64 -1.47 -3.90
CA ALA A 167 14.85 -2.64 -3.03
C ALA A 167 13.72 -3.69 -3.11
N ALA A 168 12.72 -3.47 -3.98
CA ALA A 168 11.51 -4.29 -4.11
C ALA A 168 11.51 -5.20 -5.33
#